data_AF-A0A344LIQ9-F1
#
_entry.id   AF-A0A344LIQ9-F1
#
_cell.length_a   1.000
_cell.length_b   1.000
_cell.length_c   1.000
_cell.angle_alpha   90.00
_cell.angle_beta   90.00
_cell.angle_gamma   90.00
#
_symmetry.space_group_name_H-M   'P 1'
#
loop_
_entity.id
_entity.type
_entity.pdbx_description
1 polymer ?
#
loop_
_entity_poly.entity_id
_entity_poly.type
_entity_poly.pdbx_seq_one_letter_code
_entity_poly.pdbx_strand_id
1 'polypeptide(L)'
;MAKNGKLRRFAVVLACVAGGLGLGMGSAQAASFVPVPDGYEYNPDRGAWHDYCTLSPDMPVVPPWGQVDFRGPCANHDMCEEAGGANTLRCDRLFFDLMHQQCEHTFGTGPARGPCDFIADTYYNAVRNTGN
;
A
#
# COMPACT_ATOMS: atom_id res chain seq x y z
N MET A 1 -54.13 27.44 15.96
CA MET A 1 -53.91 25.98 15.96
C MET A 1 -52.51 25.69 16.46
N ALA A 2 -52.41 25.16 17.68
CA ALA A 2 -51.16 24.80 18.33
C ALA A 2 -50.60 23.50 17.77
N LYS A 3 -49.27 23.41 17.60
CA LYS A 3 -48.55 22.13 17.58
C LYS A 3 -47.52 22.14 18.68
N ASN A 4 -47.69 21.17 19.58
CA ASN A 4 -46.91 20.94 20.78
C ASN A 4 -45.56 20.28 20.45
N GLY A 5 -44.54 20.63 21.24
CA GLY A 5 -43.64 19.64 21.82
C GLY A 5 -42.30 19.39 21.13
N LYS A 6 -41.23 20.01 21.64
CA LYS A 6 -40.24 19.34 22.52
C LYS A 6 -39.20 20.35 23.00
N LEU A 7 -39.24 20.66 24.30
CA LEU A 7 -38.19 21.40 24.98
C LEU A 7 -37.26 20.38 25.65
N ARG A 8 -36.03 20.19 25.18
CA ARG A 8 -34.96 19.56 25.97
C ARG A 8 -33.59 20.15 25.64
N ARG A 9 -33.29 21.23 26.38
CA ARG A 9 -32.01 21.59 27.02
C ARG A 9 -30.75 20.93 26.43
N PHE A 10 -29.99 21.68 25.65
CA PHE A 10 -28.54 21.47 25.55
C PHE A 10 -27.87 22.36 26.58
N ALA A 11 -27.28 21.72 27.58
CA ALA A 11 -26.43 22.38 28.56
C ALA A 11 -25.22 22.97 27.82
N VAL A 12 -25.02 24.27 27.94
CA VAL A 12 -23.74 24.91 27.66
C VAL A 12 -22.80 24.43 28.75
N VAL A 13 -21.94 23.45 28.42
CA VAL A 13 -20.84 23.07 29.29
C VAL A 13 -19.73 24.09 29.08
N LEU A 14 -19.51 24.86 30.14
CA LEU A 14 -18.46 25.86 30.30
C LEU A 14 -17.07 25.21 30.11
N ALA A 15 -16.20 25.93 29.40
CA ALA A 15 -14.82 25.54 29.13
C ALA A 15 -13.98 25.33 30.41
N CYS A 16 -13.12 24.32 30.39
CA CYS A 16 -11.87 24.30 31.17
C CYS A 16 -10.71 24.16 30.17
N VAL A 17 -10.15 25.30 29.79
CA VAL A 17 -8.82 25.37 29.16
C VAL A 17 -7.81 25.04 30.26
N ALA A 18 -7.34 23.79 30.30
CA ALA A 18 -6.15 23.41 31.03
C ALA A 18 -5.07 23.09 30.00
N GLY A 19 -4.10 24.00 29.89
CA GLY A 19 -2.90 23.80 29.11
C GLY A 19 -2.15 22.55 29.57
N GLY A 20 -1.89 21.65 28.63
CA GLY A 20 -0.91 20.60 28.75
C GLY A 20 -0.33 20.39 27.36
N LEU A 21 0.99 20.51 27.23
CA LEU A 21 1.75 20.02 26.08
C LEU A 21 1.47 18.51 25.96
N GLY A 22 0.42 18.15 25.23
CA GLY A 22 0.18 16.78 24.83
C GLY A 22 1.21 16.43 23.76
N LEU A 23 2.37 15.90 24.18
CA LEU A 23 3.15 15.00 23.34
C LEU A 23 2.26 13.79 23.08
N GLY A 24 1.42 13.88 22.05
CA GLY A 24 0.71 12.74 21.51
C GLY A 24 1.76 11.75 21.04
N MET A 25 2.06 10.75 21.87
CA MET A 25 2.72 9.53 21.44
C MET A 25 1.75 8.83 20.48
N GLY A 26 1.73 9.27 19.23
CA GLY A 26 1.10 8.52 18.15
C GLY A 26 1.78 7.17 18.10
N SER A 27 1.05 6.10 18.43
CA SER A 27 1.51 4.75 18.21
C SER A 27 1.83 4.57 16.73
N ALA A 28 3.10 4.32 16.42
CA ALA A 28 3.53 3.93 15.08
C ALA A 28 2.73 2.69 14.68
N GLN A 29 1.81 2.84 13.74
CA GLN A 29 1.08 1.72 13.18
C GLN A 29 2.02 1.02 12.20
N ALA A 30 2.17 -0.29 12.34
CA ALA A 30 2.90 -1.07 11.35
C ALA A 30 2.18 -0.96 9.99
N ALA A 31 2.94 -0.93 8.90
CA ALA A 31 2.35 -0.96 7.56
C ALA A 31 1.46 -2.21 7.38
N SER A 32 0.32 -1.99 6.72
CA SER A 32 -0.58 -3.06 6.32
C SER A 32 -0.01 -3.87 5.16
N PHE A 33 -0.34 -5.16 5.15
CA PHE A 33 -0.10 -6.05 4.02
C PHE A 33 -0.75 -5.49 2.75
N VAL A 34 -0.07 -5.63 1.61
CA VAL A 34 -0.64 -5.33 0.29
C VAL A 34 -1.28 -6.59 -0.27
N PRO A 35 -2.63 -6.67 -0.32
CA PRO A 35 -3.29 -7.84 -0.86
C PRO A 35 -3.26 -7.87 -2.40
N VAL A 36 -3.40 -9.07 -2.95
CA VAL A 36 -3.83 -9.24 -4.34
C VAL A 36 -5.24 -8.65 -4.47
N PRO A 37 -5.50 -7.75 -5.44
CA PRO A 37 -6.78 -7.06 -5.54
C PRO A 37 -7.91 -8.02 -5.96
N ASP A 38 -9.14 -7.68 -5.56
CA ASP A 38 -10.32 -8.45 -5.96
C ASP A 38 -10.46 -8.46 -7.49
N GLY A 39 -10.86 -9.63 -8.03
CA GLY A 39 -11.02 -9.83 -9.47
C GLY A 39 -9.70 -10.08 -10.22
N TYR A 40 -8.56 -10.11 -9.53
CA TYR A 40 -7.32 -10.58 -10.13
C TYR A 40 -7.34 -12.09 -10.35
N GLU A 41 -7.27 -12.52 -11.61
CA GLU A 41 -7.22 -13.93 -11.99
C GLU A 41 -5.87 -14.25 -12.62
N TYR A 42 -4.97 -14.89 -11.88
CA TYR A 42 -3.66 -15.27 -12.41
C TYR A 42 -3.78 -16.13 -13.67
N ASN A 43 -3.34 -15.57 -14.80
CA ASN A 43 -3.39 -16.20 -16.11
C ASN A 43 -2.26 -15.64 -17.01
N PRO A 44 -1.06 -16.26 -16.98
CA PRO A 44 0.09 -15.79 -17.76
C PRO A 44 -0.08 -15.93 -19.27
N ASP A 45 -1.10 -16.67 -19.74
CA ASP A 45 -1.38 -16.80 -21.17
C ASP A 45 -2.10 -15.56 -21.75
N ARG A 46 -2.58 -14.63 -20.90
CA ARG A 46 -3.27 -13.40 -21.31
C ARG A 46 -2.33 -12.25 -21.68
N GLY A 47 -1.01 -12.46 -21.62
CA GLY A 47 0.00 -11.45 -21.90
C GLY A 47 0.59 -10.88 -20.61
N ALA A 48 1.09 -9.62 -20.67
CA ALA A 48 1.81 -8.97 -19.56
C ALA A 48 0.92 -8.49 -18.40
N TRP A 49 -0.31 -9.00 -18.31
CA TRP A 49 -1.25 -8.66 -17.24
C TRP A 49 -1.78 -9.96 -16.64
N HIS A 50 -1.97 -9.94 -15.32
CA HIS A 50 -2.40 -11.08 -14.53
C HIS A 50 -1.36 -12.20 -14.40
N ASP A 51 -0.07 -11.87 -14.39
CA ASP A 51 1.01 -12.84 -14.29
C ASP A 51 1.96 -12.56 -13.11
N TYR A 52 1.49 -11.73 -12.18
CA TYR A 52 2.22 -11.23 -11.01
C TYR A 52 3.44 -10.48 -11.47
N CYS A 53 4.64 -10.89 -11.06
CA CYS A 53 5.82 -10.12 -11.33
C CYS A 53 6.46 -10.46 -12.69
N THR A 54 5.68 -10.89 -13.69
CA THR A 54 5.99 -11.27 -15.10
C THR A 54 7.33 -11.98 -15.33
N LEU A 55 8.45 -11.27 -15.16
CA LEU A 55 9.83 -11.72 -15.44
C LEU A 55 10.73 -11.75 -14.19
N SER A 56 10.19 -11.38 -13.04
CA SER A 56 10.88 -11.31 -11.76
C SER A 56 10.26 -12.31 -10.78
N PRO A 57 11.02 -12.78 -9.77
CA PRO A 57 10.46 -13.63 -8.73
C PRO A 57 9.26 -13.00 -7.99
N ASP A 58 8.21 -13.77 -7.76
CA ASP A 58 7.10 -13.33 -6.90
C ASP A 58 7.50 -13.19 -5.41
N MET A 59 8.50 -14.00 -5.01
CA MET A 59 8.99 -14.13 -3.64
C MET A 59 10.51 -13.91 -3.58
N PRO A 60 11.04 -12.70 -3.88
CA PRO A 60 12.48 -12.50 -3.85
C PRO A 60 13.04 -12.71 -2.46
N VAL A 61 14.24 -13.32 -2.41
CA VAL A 61 15.00 -13.50 -1.17
C VAL A 61 15.64 -12.17 -0.78
N VAL A 62 15.56 -11.83 0.51
CA VAL A 62 16.25 -10.72 1.16
C VAL A 62 17.28 -11.33 2.14
N PRO A 63 18.49 -11.71 1.69
CA PRO A 63 19.44 -12.44 2.52
C PRO A 63 20.08 -11.52 3.58
N PRO A 64 20.31 -11.99 4.82
CA PRO A 64 19.99 -13.33 5.36
C PRO A 64 18.62 -13.42 6.04
N TRP A 65 17.73 -12.45 5.84
CA TRP A 65 16.53 -12.24 6.66
C TRP A 65 15.29 -13.03 6.25
N GLY A 66 15.16 -13.40 4.97
CA GLY A 66 14.02 -14.20 4.52
C GLY A 66 13.58 -13.87 3.10
N GLN A 67 12.28 -13.89 2.87
CA GLN A 67 11.63 -13.56 1.59
C GLN A 67 10.53 -12.51 1.83
N VAL A 68 10.19 -11.76 0.79
CA VAL A 68 9.04 -10.84 0.76
C VAL A 68 8.07 -11.29 -0.33
N ASP A 69 6.77 -11.20 -0.09
CA ASP A 69 5.74 -11.56 -1.08
C ASP A 69 5.31 -10.34 -1.88
N PHE A 70 5.73 -10.25 -3.14
CA PHE A 70 5.42 -9.14 -4.05
C PHE A 70 4.23 -9.40 -4.97
N ARG A 71 3.51 -10.52 -4.81
CA ARG A 71 2.33 -10.82 -5.64
C ARG A 71 1.24 -9.77 -5.50
N GLY A 72 1.01 -9.26 -4.29
CA GLY A 72 0.04 -8.18 -4.05
C GLY A 72 0.38 -6.90 -4.83
N PRO A 73 1.56 -6.29 -4.59
CA PRO A 73 2.01 -5.13 -5.36
C PRO A 73 2.00 -5.34 -6.89
N CYS A 74 2.54 -6.45 -7.39
CA CYS A 74 2.58 -6.75 -8.82
C CYS A 74 1.16 -6.89 -9.41
N ALA A 75 0.26 -7.60 -8.73
CA ALA A 75 -1.13 -7.74 -9.17
C ALA A 75 -1.88 -6.39 -9.21
N ASN A 76 -1.60 -5.48 -8.27
CA ASN A 76 -2.17 -4.12 -8.32
C ASN A 76 -1.62 -3.29 -9.50
N HIS A 77 -0.37 -3.51 -9.90
CA HIS A 77 0.21 -2.87 -11.08
C HIS A 77 -0.46 -3.35 -12.36
N ASP A 78 -0.58 -4.67 -12.54
CA ASP A 78 -1.25 -5.29 -13.70
C ASP A 78 -2.67 -4.75 -13.90
N MET A 79 -3.50 -4.77 -12.84
CA MET A 79 -4.88 -4.29 -12.91
C MET A 79 -4.94 -2.79 -13.24
N CYS A 80 -3.98 -2.01 -12.73
CA CYS A 80 -3.91 -0.58 -13.02
C CYS A 80 -3.53 -0.33 -14.49
N GLU A 81 -2.60 -1.10 -15.02
CA GLU A 81 -2.14 -1.00 -16.41
C GLU A 81 -3.20 -1.47 -17.41
N GLU A 82 -3.89 -2.58 -17.11
CA GLU A 82 -5.04 -3.07 -17.91
C GLU A 82 -6.13 -1.99 -18.00
N ALA A 83 -6.43 -1.31 -16.89
CA ALA A 83 -7.41 -0.21 -16.87
C ALA A 83 -6.89 1.10 -17.49
N GLY A 84 -5.57 1.33 -17.46
CA GLY A 84 -4.92 2.58 -17.79
C GLY A 84 -4.43 2.70 -19.24
N GLY A 85 -4.29 1.58 -19.95
CA GLY A 85 -3.79 1.54 -21.32
C GLY A 85 -2.29 1.25 -21.45
N ALA A 86 -1.71 0.51 -20.50
CA ALA A 86 -0.30 0.12 -20.39
C ALA A 86 0.72 1.26 -20.18
N ASN A 87 1.79 0.94 -19.44
CA ASN A 87 2.96 1.79 -19.15
C ASN A 87 2.62 3.19 -18.63
N THR A 88 1.62 3.31 -17.77
CA THR A 88 1.26 4.62 -17.25
C THR A 88 2.12 4.98 -16.03
N LEU A 89 2.70 6.19 -16.05
CA LEU A 89 3.47 6.74 -14.92
C LEU A 89 2.69 6.75 -13.59
N ARG A 90 1.35 6.74 -13.65
CA ARG A 90 0.48 6.63 -12.48
C ARG A 90 0.58 5.25 -11.85
N CYS A 91 0.46 4.20 -12.66
CA CYS A 91 0.51 2.82 -12.19
C CYS A 91 1.92 2.46 -11.70
N ASP A 92 2.97 2.93 -12.37
CA ASP A 92 4.35 2.71 -11.91
C ASP A 92 4.61 3.32 -10.52
N ARG A 93 4.06 4.52 -10.26
CA ARG A 93 4.20 5.17 -8.94
C ARG A 93 3.42 4.43 -7.87
N LEU A 94 2.20 3.99 -8.18
CA LEU A 94 1.42 3.13 -7.29
C LEU A 94 2.20 1.84 -6.97
N PHE A 95 2.80 1.22 -7.99
CA PHE A 95 3.61 0.03 -7.82
C PHE A 95 4.81 0.27 -6.89
N PHE A 96 5.56 1.36 -7.09
CA PHE A 96 6.65 1.77 -6.20
C PHE A 96 6.19 1.87 -4.74
N ASP A 97 5.11 2.61 -4.49
CA ASP A 97 4.59 2.83 -3.14
C ASP A 97 4.14 1.51 -2.48
N LEU A 98 3.46 0.64 -3.22
CA LEU A 98 2.97 -0.64 -2.71
C LEU A 98 4.10 -1.64 -2.44
N MET A 99 5.14 -1.68 -3.28
CA MET A 99 6.31 -2.53 -3.04
C MET A 99 7.04 -2.12 -1.76
N HIS A 100 7.21 -0.82 -1.56
CA HIS A 100 7.79 -0.27 -0.34
C HIS A 100 6.86 -0.50 0.85
N GLN A 101 5.55 -0.38 0.72
CA GLN A 101 4.62 -0.73 1.80
C GLN A 101 4.77 -2.20 2.22
N GLN A 102 4.90 -3.09 1.25
CA GLN A 102 5.01 -4.53 1.50
C GLN A 102 6.31 -4.91 2.20
N CYS A 103 7.43 -4.28 1.82
CA CYS A 103 8.69 -4.41 2.55
C CYS A 103 8.58 -3.93 4.01
N GLU A 104 7.80 -2.88 4.29
CA GLU A 104 7.57 -2.38 5.66
C GLU A 104 6.71 -3.34 6.44
N HIS A 105 5.69 -3.89 5.79
CA HIS A 105 4.82 -4.87 6.39
C HIS A 105 5.60 -6.13 6.80
N THR A 106 6.46 -6.65 5.91
CA THR A 106 7.22 -7.89 6.16
C THR A 106 8.35 -7.71 7.18
N PHE A 107 9.10 -6.60 7.10
CA PHE A 107 10.34 -6.44 7.88
C PHE A 107 10.27 -5.33 8.93
N GLY A 108 9.20 -4.55 8.98
CA GLY A 108 9.04 -3.41 9.88
C GLY A 108 10.18 -2.41 9.75
N THR A 109 10.64 -1.90 10.88
CA THR A 109 11.83 -1.03 10.98
C THR A 109 13.13 -1.83 11.17
N GLY A 110 13.12 -3.14 10.86
CA GLY A 110 14.27 -4.01 11.04
C GLY A 110 15.39 -3.79 10.01
N PRO A 111 16.58 -4.38 10.21
CA PRO A 111 17.72 -4.22 9.31
C PRO A 111 17.48 -4.74 7.89
N ALA A 112 16.48 -5.61 7.71
CA ALA A 112 16.07 -6.14 6.41
C ALA A 112 15.28 -5.14 5.55
N ARG A 113 14.78 -4.04 6.14
CA ARG A 113 13.95 -3.04 5.47
C ARG A 113 14.65 -2.42 4.27
N GLY A 114 15.82 -1.81 4.48
CA GLY A 114 16.58 -1.17 3.40
C GLY A 114 16.99 -2.12 2.25
N PRO A 115 17.49 -3.34 2.55
CA PRO A 115 17.73 -4.35 1.52
C PRO A 115 16.48 -4.77 0.74
N CYS A 116 15.32 -4.87 1.40
CA CYS A 116 14.05 -5.12 0.72
C CYS A 116 13.68 -3.95 -0.19
N ASP A 117 13.82 -2.71 0.29
CA ASP A 117 13.52 -1.49 -0.49
C ASP A 117 14.41 -1.40 -1.75
N PHE A 118 15.69 -1.79 -1.64
CA PHE A 118 16.57 -1.86 -2.80
C PHE A 118 16.11 -2.89 -3.85
N ILE A 119 15.58 -4.03 -3.42
CA ILE A 119 14.97 -5.02 -4.33
C ILE A 119 13.69 -4.45 -4.93
N ALA A 120 12.83 -3.80 -4.13
CA ALA A 120 11.62 -3.12 -4.61
C ALA A 120 11.93 -2.06 -5.69
N ASP A 121 12.97 -1.24 -5.47
CA ASP A 121 13.44 -0.26 -6.44
C ASP A 121 13.89 -0.92 -7.75
N THR A 122 14.51 -2.10 -7.68
CA THR A 122 14.93 -2.85 -8.87
C THR A 122 13.73 -3.30 -9.70
N TYR A 123 12.65 -3.73 -9.07
CA TYR A 123 11.40 -4.12 -9.75
C TYR A 123 10.74 -2.90 -10.39
N TYR A 124 10.63 -1.80 -9.64
CA TYR A 124 10.09 -0.54 -10.15
C TYR A 124 10.90 -0.01 -11.35
N ASN A 125 12.24 -0.07 -11.27
CA ASN A 125 13.09 0.34 -12.38
C ASN A 125 12.95 -0.59 -13.59
N ALA A 126 12.67 -1.89 -13.40
CA ALA A 126 12.40 -2.80 -14.50
C ALA A 126 11.16 -2.37 -15.27
N VAL A 127 10.03 -2.15 -14.60
CA VAL A 127 8.77 -1.73 -15.26
C VAL A 127 8.90 -0.36 -15.94
N ARG A 128 9.61 0.58 -15.31
CA ARG A 128 9.87 1.91 -15.87
C ARG A 128 10.68 1.90 -17.16
N ASN A 129 11.54 0.91 -17.34
CA ASN A 129 12.42 0.80 -18.50
C ASN A 129 11.85 -0.11 -19.61
N THR A 130 10.79 -0.88 -19.33
CA THR A 130 10.10 -1.71 -20.33
C THR A 130 8.96 -0.98 -21.04
N GLY A 131 8.57 0.21 -20.57
CA GLY A 131 7.56 1.03 -21.22
C GLY A 131 8.06 1.66 -22.52
N ASN A 132 7.61 1.12 -23.66
CA ASN A 132 7.74 1.73 -25.00
C ASN A 132 6.50 2.56 -25.34
#